data_AF-A0A1M5RI60-F1
#
_entry.id   AF-A0A1M5RI60-F1
#
_cell.length_a   1.000
_cell.length_b   1.000
_cell.length_c   1.000
_cell.angle_alpha   90.00
_cell.angle_beta   90.00
_cell.angle_gamma   90.00
#
_symmetry.space_group_name_H-M   'P 1'
#
loop_
_entity.id
_entity.type
_entity.pdbx_description
1 polymer ?
#
loop_
_entity_poly.entity_id
_entity_poly.type
_entity_poly.pdbx_seq_one_letter_code
_entity_poly.pdbx_strand_id
1 'polypeptide(L)' 'MDLVAEMGVKNGLVLWPLRTALSGQPSSPGGVYEIGKIVGKEESLKRIRVGINKLKTEA' A
#
# COMPACT_ATOMS: atom_id res chain seq x y z
N MET A 1 1.00 13.03 -8.91
CA MET A 1 1.33 12.66 -7.51
C MET A 1 0.26 13.27 -6.62
N ASP A 2 -0.97 13.30 -7.13
CA ASP A 2 -1.90 14.39 -6.84
C ASP A 2 -2.96 13.94 -5.85
N LEU A 3 -3.27 12.64 -5.84
CA LEU A 3 -4.24 12.04 -4.93
C LEU A 3 -3.96 12.35 -3.45
N VAL A 4 -2.71 12.24 -2.99
CA VAL A 4 -2.41 12.51 -1.56
C VAL A 4 -2.62 13.99 -1.23
N ALA A 5 -2.26 14.88 -2.15
CA ALA A 5 -2.47 16.32 -2.01
C ALA A 5 -3.97 16.68 -2.08
N GLU A 6 -4.72 16.09 -3.01
CA GLU A 6 -6.17 16.23 -3.15
C GLU A 6 -6.93 15.74 -1.90
N MET A 7 -6.44 14.67 -1.27
CA MET A 7 -6.98 14.17 0.00
C MET A 7 -6.64 15.08 1.19
N GLY A 8 -5.67 16.01 1.06
CA GLY A 8 -5.25 16.90 2.14
C GLY A 8 -4.58 16.16 3.32
N VAL A 9 -3.98 14.99 3.09
CA VAL A 9 -3.40 14.14 4.13
C VAL A 9 -1.88 14.05 4.02
N LYS A 10 -1.21 13.67 5.11
CA LYS A 10 0.23 13.38 5.09
C LYS A 10 0.51 12.16 4.22
N ASN A 11 1.60 12.21 3.43
CA ASN A 11 2.08 11.07 2.63
C ASN A 11 2.13 9.75 3.39
N GLY A 12 2.64 9.75 4.63
CA GLY A 12 2.73 8.55 5.45
C GLY A 12 1.39 7.85 5.68
N LEU A 13 0.28 8.59 5.73
CA LEU A 13 -1.06 8.03 5.96
C LEU A 13 -1.51 7.13 4.81
N VAL A 14 -1.10 7.43 3.58
CA VAL A 14 -1.43 6.66 2.38
C VAL A 14 -0.36 5.62 2.06
N LEU A 15 0.92 6.02 2.15
CA LEU A 15 2.03 5.16 1.74
C LEU A 15 2.32 4.03 2.73
N TRP A 16 2.05 4.21 4.03
CA TRP A 16 2.29 3.15 5.01
C TRP A 16 1.34 1.95 4.84
N PRO A 17 0.00 2.12 4.76
CA PRO A 17 -0.91 1.01 4.48
C PRO A 17 -0.61 0.34 3.13
N LEU A 18 -0.25 1.13 2.11
CA LEU A 18 0.11 0.60 0.80
C LEU A 18 1.38 -0.27 0.87
N ARG A 19 2.43 0.19 1.57
CA ARG A 19 3.64 -0.61 1.81
C ARG A 19 3.33 -1.90 2.55
N THR A 20 2.50 -1.82 3.59
CA THR A 20 2.09 -3.01 4.37
C THR A 20 1.33 -3.99 3.49
N ALA A 21 0.41 -3.50 2.65
CA ALA A 21 -0.32 -4.36 1.72
C ALA A 21 0.62 -5.05 0.73
N LEU A 22 1.61 -4.33 0.18
CA LEU A 22 2.55 -4.89 -0.80
C LEU A 22 3.60 -5.83 -0.20
N SER A 23 4.13 -5.52 0.98
CA SER A 23 5.20 -6.32 1.62
C SER A 23 4.70 -7.39 2.57
N GLY A 24 3.47 -7.27 3.08
CA GLY A 24 2.96 -8.08 4.17
C GLY A 24 3.61 -7.77 5.53
N GLN A 25 4.36 -6.67 5.64
CA GLN A 25 5.10 -6.28 6.85
C GLN A 25 4.85 -4.80 7.20
N PRO A 26 4.75 -4.43 8.48
CA PRO A 26 4.58 -3.03 8.89
C PRO A 26 5.83 -2.18 8.61
N SER A 27 6.99 -2.81 8.42
CA SER A 27 8.26 -2.21 8.01
C SER A 27 8.99 -3.15 7.04
N SER A 28 9.66 -2.60 6.04
CA SER A 28 10.36 -3.36 5.00
C SER A 28 11.66 -2.66 4.60
N PRO A 29 12.70 -3.40 4.19
CA PRO A 29 13.79 -2.85 3.39
C PRO A 29 13.19 -2.35 2.07
N GLY A 30 13.40 -1.07 1.78
CA GLY A 30 12.85 -0.42 0.59
C GLY A 30 11.45 0.17 0.77
N GLY A 31 11.15 1.16 -0.07
CA GLY A 31 9.92 1.93 -0.08
C GLY A 31 8.80 1.29 -0.91
N VAL A 32 7.61 1.86 -0.79
CA VAL A 32 6.40 1.41 -1.50
C VAL A 32 6.58 1.33 -3.02
N TYR A 33 7.34 2.26 -3.61
CA TYR A 33 7.61 2.31 -5.05
C TYR A 33 8.55 1.18 -5.52
N GLU A 34 9.58 0.87 -4.73
CA GLU A 34 10.54 -0.19 -5.05
C GLU A 34 9.87 -1.56 -4.98
N ILE A 35 9.10 -1.80 -3.91
CA ILE A 35 8.35 -3.04 -3.74
C ILE A 35 7.34 -3.19 -4.87
N GLY A 36 6.57 -2.14 -5.18
CA GLY A 36 5.63 -2.15 -6.29
C GLY A 36 6.29 -2.47 -7.64
N LYS A 37 7.49 -1.94 -7.89
CA LYS A 37 8.27 -2.25 -9.10
C LYS A 37 8.75 -3.70 -9.13
N ILE A 38 9.19 -4.25 -8.00
CA ILE A 38 9.68 -5.63 -7.88
C ILE A 38 8.55 -6.63 -8.11
N VAL A 39 7.39 -6.44 -7.46
CA VAL A 39 6.27 -7.39 -7.55
C VAL A 39 5.44 -7.20 -8.82
N GLY A 40 5.47 -6.02 -9.43
CA GLY A 40 4.74 -5.71 -10.65
C GLY A 40 3.28 -5.31 -10.40
N LYS A 41 2.63 -4.80 -11.46
CA LYS A 41 1.29 -4.19 -11.39
C LYS A 41 0.20 -5.16 -10.92
N GLU A 42 0.09 -6.32 -11.57
CA GLU A 42 -1.00 -7.27 -11.29
C GLU A 42 -0.93 -7.82 -9.87
N GLU A 43 0.27 -8.22 -9.43
CA GLU A 43 0.47 -8.71 -8.07
C GLU A 43 0.27 -7.59 -7.03
N SER A 44 0.69 -6.35 -7.33
CA SER A 44 0.40 -5.20 -6.48
C SER A 44 -1.10 -5.01 -6.26
N LEU A 45 -1.89 -5.01 -7.35
CA LEU A 45 -3.34 -4.86 -7.26
C LEU A 45 -4.00 -5.99 -6.49
N LYS A 46 -3.55 -7.24 -6.71
CA LYS A 46 -4.03 -8.41 -5.95
C LYS A 46 -3.76 -8.25 -4.45
N ARG A 47 -2.54 -7.89 -4.05
CA ARG A 47 -2.15 -7.69 -2.64
C ARG A 47 -2.92 -6.55 -1.97
N ILE A 48 -3.11 -5.43 -2.67
CA ILE A 48 -3.91 -4.30 -2.18
C ILE A 48 -5.36 -4.74 -1.91
N ARG A 49 -5.98 -5.48 -2.84
CA ARG A 49 -7.34 -6.02 -2.66
C ARG A 49 -7.43 -6.95 -1.46
N VAL A 50 -6.44 -7.82 -1.27
CA VAL A 50 -6.36 -8.70 -0.09
C VAL A 50 -6.28 -7.88 1.21
N GLY A 51 -5.42 -6.86 1.26
CA GLY A 51 -5.32 -5.96 2.41
C GLY A 51 -6.64 -5.26 2.74
N ILE A 52 -7.32 -4.73 1.72
CA ILE A 52 -8.65 -4.11 1.88
C ILE A 52 -9.67 -5.12 2.41
N ASN A 53 -9.71 -6.34 1.88
CA ASN A 53 -10.67 -7.35 2.30
C ASN A 53 -10.47 -7.76 3.77
N LYS A 54 -9.22 -7.91 4.23
CA LYS A 54 -8.93 -8.21 5.64
C LYS A 54 -9.48 -7.14 6.58
N LEU A 55 -9.25 -5.87 6.27
CA LEU A 55 -9.73 -4.75 7.08
C LEU A 55 -11.26 -4.64 7.09
N LYS A 56 -11.94 -5.09 6.03
CA LYS A 56 -13.40 -5.15 6.00
C LYS A 56 -13.98 -6.29 6.83
N THR A 57 -13.26 -7.40 7.00
CA THR A 57 -13.69 -8.54 7.81
C THR A 57 -13.40 -8.34 9.30
N GLU A 58 -12.43 -7.48 9.64
CA GLU A 58 -12.05 -7.17 11.02
C GLU A 58 -12.87 -6.03 11.65
N ALA A 59 -13.75 -5.37 10.89
CA ALA A 59 -14.66 -4.31 11.32
C ALA A 59 -16.10 -4.81 11.44
#